data_AF-A0A6A6LPA6-F1
#
_entry.id   AF-A0A6A6LPA6-F1
#
_cell.length_a   1.000
_cell.length_b   1.000
_cell.length_c   1.000
_cell.angle_alpha   90.00
_cell.angle_beta   90.00
_cell.angle_gamma   90.00
#
_symmetry.space_group_name_H-M   'P 1'
#
loop_
_entity.id
_entity.type
_entity.pdbx_description
1 polymer ?
#
loop_
_entity_poly.entity_id
_entity_poly.type
_entity_poly.pdbx_seq_one_letter_code
_entity_poly.pdbx_strand_id
1 'polypeptide(L)'
;MGVRSDGGFPEERAEVEAARENFWKNRFQARCSSDLLWQFQNEDGGWGLHIEGHSTMFCTVLNYICMRILGQGRDGGRDNACERGRKWILDHGGATAISSWGKTWLSILGVYEWDGSNPMPPEFWVFPTIFPMHPAKMFCYCRLTYMPMSYLYGKRDFVLTQLEQPLCMLACWVEDPNGDAFKKHLARVADYVWVGEDGIKMQSFGSQVWDTSLVLQGLIASNLSDEIGPTLKEGHNFIKNSQVTENPPGDFKSMFRHISKGSWTFSDKDHGWQVSDCTAESMKCCLLFSMMPAQVVGEKMEPKKLYDSVNVLLSLQSKNGGLSAWEPAGARLWLEWLNPVEFLEDLVIEHE
;
A
#
# COMPACT_ATOMS: atom_id res chain seq x y z
N MET A 1 31.03 16.72 14.81
CA MET A 1 30.29 16.52 16.07
C MET A 1 29.88 15.06 16.08
N GLY A 2 30.39 14.29 17.03
CA GLY A 2 30.19 12.83 17.07
C GLY A 2 28.71 12.50 17.30
N VAL A 3 28.14 11.70 16.41
CA VAL A 3 26.82 11.09 16.58
C VAL A 3 26.96 10.08 17.71
N ARG A 4 26.25 10.31 18.81
CA ARG A 4 26.16 9.38 19.95
C ARG A 4 25.53 8.07 19.48
N SER A 5 26.19 6.95 19.76
CA SER A 5 25.78 5.57 19.48
C SER A 5 24.68 5.06 20.43
N ASP A 6 23.92 5.97 21.03
CA ASP A 6 23.06 5.74 22.20
C ASP A 6 21.80 6.63 22.14
N GLY A 7 21.31 6.87 20.92
CA GLY A 7 20.17 7.75 20.61
C GLY A 7 18.85 7.26 21.21
N GLY A 8 18.31 8.06 22.12
CA GLY A 8 17.00 7.91 22.80
C GLY A 8 17.09 8.41 24.24
N PHE A 9 16.18 9.29 24.68
CA PHE A 9 16.13 9.71 26.09
C PHE A 9 15.78 8.49 26.97
N PRO A 10 16.21 8.43 28.25
CA PRO A 10 15.93 7.27 29.13
C PRO A 10 14.44 6.90 29.25
N GLU A 11 13.55 7.91 29.17
CA GLU A 11 12.09 7.72 29.21
C GLU A 11 11.57 7.02 27.94
N GLU A 12 12.02 7.45 26.75
CA GLU A 12 11.65 6.82 25.46
C GLU A 12 12.08 5.35 25.42
N ARG A 13 13.27 5.02 25.95
CA ARG A 13 13.73 3.63 26.07
C ARG A 13 12.84 2.78 26.97
N ALA A 14 12.38 3.33 28.09
CA ALA A 14 11.50 2.62 29.00
C ALA A 14 10.13 2.32 28.36
N GLU A 15 9.61 3.24 27.54
CA GLU A 15 8.38 3.01 26.77
C GLU A 15 8.56 1.90 25.72
N VAL A 16 9.69 1.88 25.02
CA VAL A 16 10.02 0.81 24.06
C VAL A 16 10.11 -0.55 24.75
N GLU A 17 10.78 -0.64 25.90
CA GLU A 17 10.86 -1.87 26.68
C GLU A 17 9.48 -2.33 27.19
N ALA A 18 8.65 -1.39 27.67
CA ALA A 18 7.29 -1.68 28.08
C ALA A 18 6.43 -2.20 26.92
N ALA A 19 6.54 -1.61 25.73
CA ALA A 19 5.85 -2.09 24.53
C ALA A 19 6.32 -3.50 24.13
N ARG A 20 7.63 -3.78 24.17
CA ARG A 20 8.21 -5.11 23.92
C ARG A 20 7.68 -6.15 24.90
N GLU A 21 7.66 -5.81 26.19
CA GLU A 21 7.09 -6.69 27.22
C GLU A 21 5.60 -6.93 27.00
N ASN A 22 4.84 -5.88 26.68
CA ASN A 22 3.41 -5.96 26.42
C ASN A 22 3.12 -6.89 25.22
N PHE A 23 3.83 -6.70 24.11
CA PHE A 23 3.75 -7.61 22.97
C PHE A 23 4.12 -9.04 23.39
N TRP A 24 5.23 -9.23 24.11
CA TRP A 24 5.66 -10.55 24.54
C TRP A 24 4.62 -11.27 25.41
N LYS A 25 3.99 -10.57 26.35
CA LYS A 25 2.96 -11.12 27.25
C LYS A 25 1.64 -11.46 26.52
N ASN A 26 1.27 -10.70 25.49
CA ASN A 26 -0.06 -10.79 24.88
C ASN A 26 -0.11 -11.45 23.49
N ARG A 27 1.03 -11.66 22.81
CA ARG A 27 1.08 -12.10 21.39
C ARG A 27 0.39 -13.43 21.05
N PHE A 28 0.00 -14.24 22.05
CA PHE A 28 -0.70 -15.52 21.83
C PHE A 28 -2.11 -15.59 22.42
N GLN A 29 -2.66 -14.45 22.88
CA GLN A 29 -4.04 -14.41 23.39
C GLN A 29 -5.08 -14.69 22.30
N ALA A 30 -4.83 -14.21 21.08
CA ALA A 30 -5.58 -14.58 19.88
C ALA A 30 -4.58 -15.11 18.83
N ARG A 31 -4.69 -16.39 18.47
CA ARG A 31 -3.85 -16.98 17.41
C ARG A 31 -4.54 -16.76 16.07
N CYS A 32 -3.93 -15.96 15.21
CA CYS A 32 -4.31 -15.92 13.80
C CYS A 32 -3.71 -17.14 13.07
N SER A 33 -4.38 -17.60 12.00
CA SER A 33 -3.86 -18.71 11.21
C SER A 33 -2.61 -18.27 10.45
N SER A 34 -1.58 -19.10 10.51
CA SER A 34 -0.39 -19.01 9.67
C SER A 34 -0.42 -20.01 8.51
N ASP A 35 -1.58 -20.66 8.27
CA ASP A 35 -1.77 -21.72 7.28
C ASP A 35 -1.34 -21.30 5.89
N LEU A 36 -1.73 -20.07 5.50
CA LEU A 36 -1.39 -19.51 4.20
C LEU A 36 0.13 -19.47 3.99
N LEU A 37 0.90 -19.13 5.05
CA LEU A 37 2.33 -18.93 4.93
C LEU A 37 3.05 -20.22 4.54
N TRP A 38 2.76 -21.36 5.18
CA TRP A 38 3.40 -22.61 4.76
C TRP A 38 2.78 -23.25 3.52
N GLN A 39 1.52 -22.94 3.18
CA GLN A 39 0.93 -23.41 1.91
C GLN A 39 1.66 -22.84 0.69
N PHE A 40 2.11 -21.59 0.77
CA PHE A 40 2.87 -20.91 -0.28
C PHE A 40 4.38 -20.92 -0.06
N GLN A 41 4.89 -21.79 0.81
CA GLN A 41 6.33 -22.01 0.90
C GLN A 41 6.79 -22.83 -0.32
N ASN A 42 7.84 -22.35 -0.98
CA ASN A 42 8.44 -23.06 -2.11
C ASN A 42 9.07 -24.39 -1.66
N GLU A 43 9.27 -25.31 -2.60
CA GLU A 43 9.87 -26.63 -2.34
C GLU A 43 11.27 -26.54 -1.72
N ASP A 44 12.02 -25.48 -2.03
CA ASP A 44 13.34 -25.20 -1.46
C ASP A 44 13.29 -24.72 0.00
N GLY A 45 12.10 -24.43 0.53
CA GLY A 45 11.87 -23.92 1.88
C GLY A 45 11.82 -22.40 1.99
N GLY A 46 11.97 -21.65 0.90
CA GLY A 46 11.87 -20.20 0.91
C GLY A 46 10.51 -19.65 0.48
N TRP A 47 10.42 -18.32 0.34
CA TRP A 47 9.26 -17.60 -0.19
C TRP A 47 9.70 -16.54 -1.20
N GLY A 48 8.94 -16.38 -2.27
CA GLY A 48 9.18 -15.37 -3.30
C GLY A 48 8.50 -14.03 -3.05
N LEU A 49 8.76 -13.06 -3.94
CA LEU A 49 8.14 -11.73 -3.92
C LEU A 49 6.63 -11.77 -4.16
N HIS A 50 6.18 -12.78 -4.92
CA HIS A 50 4.79 -13.13 -5.15
C HIS A 50 4.66 -14.66 -5.11
N ILE A 51 3.42 -15.18 -5.11
CA ILE A 51 3.12 -16.62 -4.92
C ILE A 51 3.72 -17.53 -6.01
N GLU A 52 4.03 -16.99 -7.19
CA GLU A 52 4.68 -17.72 -8.30
C GLU A 52 6.19 -17.44 -8.37
N GLY A 53 6.72 -16.63 -7.45
CA GLY A 53 8.10 -16.15 -7.48
C GLY A 53 9.08 -17.12 -6.83
N HIS A 54 10.32 -17.12 -7.34
CA HIS A 54 11.43 -17.80 -6.69
C HIS A 54 11.73 -17.22 -5.31
N SER A 55 12.24 -18.06 -4.43
CA SER A 55 12.58 -17.70 -3.06
C SER A 55 13.58 -16.54 -2.99
N THR A 56 13.28 -15.54 -2.17
CA THR A 56 14.14 -14.37 -1.92
C THR A 56 14.46 -14.22 -0.45
N MET A 57 15.61 -13.61 -0.13
CA MET A 57 15.97 -13.33 1.27
C MET A 57 14.95 -12.42 1.95
N PHE A 58 14.44 -11.41 1.23
CA PHE A 58 13.42 -10.50 1.72
C PHE A 58 12.17 -11.23 2.19
N CYS A 59 11.53 -11.98 1.30
CA CYS A 59 10.26 -12.64 1.61
C CYS A 59 10.44 -13.83 2.54
N THR A 60 11.54 -14.58 2.43
CA THR A 60 11.77 -15.74 3.31
C THR A 60 11.95 -15.31 4.76
N VAL A 61 12.75 -14.27 5.02
CA VAL A 61 12.95 -13.75 6.38
C VAL A 61 11.64 -13.21 6.95
N LEU A 62 10.90 -12.41 6.18
CA LEU A 62 9.66 -11.79 6.66
C LEU A 62 8.55 -12.82 6.91
N ASN A 63 8.36 -13.79 6.02
CA ASN A 63 7.38 -14.87 6.22
C ASN A 63 7.77 -15.77 7.39
N TYR A 64 9.06 -16.08 7.56
CA TYR A 64 9.55 -16.80 8.73
C TYR A 64 9.21 -16.04 10.02
N ILE A 65 9.54 -14.75 10.10
CA ILE A 65 9.23 -13.91 11.26
C ILE A 65 7.73 -13.82 11.50
N CYS A 66 6.92 -13.67 10.44
CA CYS A 66 5.47 -13.63 10.54
C CYS A 66 4.93 -14.90 11.20
N MET A 67 5.37 -16.09 10.74
CA MET A 67 5.02 -17.36 11.40
C MET A 67 5.46 -17.39 12.87
N ARG A 68 6.64 -16.85 13.22
CA ARG A 68 7.10 -16.78 14.62
C ARG A 68 6.22 -15.87 15.49
N ILE A 69 5.79 -14.73 14.95
CA ILE A 69 4.88 -13.79 15.61
C ILE A 69 3.50 -14.43 15.81
N LEU A 70 3.01 -15.17 14.81
CA LEU A 70 1.75 -15.91 14.84
C LEU A 70 1.77 -17.14 15.76
N GLY A 71 2.93 -17.45 16.35
CA GLY A 71 3.07 -18.45 17.41
C GLY A 71 3.57 -19.81 16.97
N GLN A 72 4.08 -19.92 15.74
CA GLN A 72 4.83 -21.10 15.35
C GLN A 72 6.15 -21.20 16.13
N GLY A 73 6.45 -22.42 16.57
CA GLY A 73 7.72 -22.76 17.17
C GLY A 73 8.87 -22.66 16.17
N ARG A 74 10.10 -22.89 16.65
CA ARG A 74 11.29 -22.95 15.78
C ARG A 74 11.14 -23.98 14.67
N ASP A 75 10.49 -25.08 14.97
CA ASP A 75 10.27 -26.20 14.06
C ASP A 75 8.76 -26.40 13.82
N GLY A 76 7.99 -25.30 13.94
CA GLY A 76 6.54 -25.29 13.74
C GLY A 76 6.12 -25.06 12.28
N GLY A 77 4.80 -25.04 12.07
CA GLY A 77 4.18 -25.05 10.75
C GLY A 77 4.08 -26.46 10.16
N ARG A 78 3.21 -26.62 9.16
CA ARG A 78 3.06 -27.91 8.45
C ARG A 78 4.39 -28.31 7.83
N ASP A 79 4.73 -29.58 7.93
CA ASP A 79 5.96 -30.18 7.37
C ASP A 79 7.25 -29.44 7.80
N ASN A 80 7.30 -28.92 9.02
CA ASN A 80 8.40 -28.13 9.58
C ASN A 80 8.74 -26.87 8.77
N ALA A 81 7.74 -26.17 8.24
CA ALA A 81 7.93 -24.97 7.43
C ALA A 81 8.88 -23.92 8.04
N CYS A 82 8.81 -23.69 9.36
CA CYS A 82 9.72 -22.76 10.04
C CYS A 82 11.18 -23.25 10.04
N GLU A 83 11.41 -24.56 10.17
CA GLU A 83 12.76 -25.14 10.11
C GLU A 83 13.35 -24.97 8.71
N ARG A 84 12.56 -25.31 7.67
CA ARG A 84 12.97 -25.18 6.27
C ARG A 84 13.28 -23.73 5.90
N GLY A 85 12.41 -22.80 6.29
CA GLY A 85 12.64 -21.36 6.09
C GLY A 85 13.91 -20.87 6.77
N ARG A 86 14.13 -21.25 8.03
CA ARG A 86 15.36 -20.92 8.75
C ARG A 86 16.59 -21.51 8.06
N LYS A 87 16.53 -22.77 7.63
CA LYS A 87 17.63 -23.43 6.93
C LYS A 87 17.95 -22.68 5.63
N TRP A 88 16.93 -22.39 4.82
CA TRP A 88 17.09 -21.62 3.59
C TRP A 88 17.77 -20.27 3.85
N ILE A 89 17.32 -19.51 4.87
CA ILE A 89 17.92 -18.22 5.25
C ILE A 89 19.41 -18.38 5.59
N LEU A 90 19.76 -19.38 6.40
CA LEU A 90 21.15 -19.60 6.82
C LEU A 90 22.05 -20.04 5.65
N ASP A 91 21.54 -20.90 4.76
CA ASP A 91 22.29 -21.39 3.61
C ASP A 91 22.56 -20.28 2.56
N HIS A 92 21.76 -19.21 2.54
CA HIS A 92 21.85 -18.10 1.58
C HIS A 92 22.45 -16.82 2.17
N GLY A 93 23.26 -16.92 3.23
CA GLY A 93 24.02 -15.80 3.80
C GLY A 93 23.38 -15.10 5.00
N GLY A 94 22.21 -15.57 5.45
CA GLY A 94 21.53 -15.07 6.64
C GLY A 94 20.74 -13.77 6.41
N ALA A 95 20.01 -13.36 7.45
CA ALA A 95 19.12 -12.19 7.39
C ALA A 95 19.85 -10.85 7.18
N THR A 96 21.18 -10.80 7.30
CA THR A 96 21.98 -9.59 7.00
C THR A 96 22.02 -9.26 5.52
N ALA A 97 21.76 -10.24 4.64
CA ALA A 97 21.67 -10.07 3.19
C ALA A 97 20.28 -9.62 2.71
N ILE A 98 19.35 -9.30 3.62
CA ILE A 98 18.02 -8.83 3.28
C ILE A 98 18.07 -7.43 2.61
N SER A 99 17.12 -7.14 1.73
CA SER A 99 16.98 -5.84 1.04
C SER A 99 16.74 -4.69 2.03
N SER A 100 16.92 -3.45 1.58
CA SER A 100 16.77 -2.23 2.38
C SER A 100 15.44 -2.15 3.13
N TRP A 101 14.32 -2.43 2.46
CA TRP A 101 13.00 -2.48 3.09
C TRP A 101 12.93 -3.55 4.18
N GLY A 102 13.55 -4.70 3.92
CA GLY A 102 13.67 -5.78 4.90
C GLY A 102 14.42 -5.32 6.14
N LYS A 103 15.56 -4.66 5.97
CA LYS A 103 16.34 -4.10 7.08
C LYS A 103 15.53 -3.11 7.89
N THR A 104 14.80 -2.20 7.25
CA THR A 104 13.87 -1.27 7.94
C THR A 104 12.87 -2.03 8.81
N TRP A 105 12.24 -3.08 8.28
CA TRP A 105 11.30 -3.90 9.06
C TRP A 105 11.94 -4.66 10.21
N LEU A 106 13.14 -5.19 10.02
CA LEU A 106 13.87 -5.87 11.09
C LEU A 106 14.34 -4.91 12.17
N SER A 107 14.75 -3.69 11.79
CA SER A 107 15.14 -2.63 12.73
C SER A 107 13.95 -2.14 13.54
N ILE A 108 12.80 -1.98 12.87
CA ILE A 108 11.54 -1.75 13.55
C ILE A 108 11.31 -2.91 14.54
N LEU A 109 11.34 -4.17 14.10
CA LEU A 109 11.13 -5.29 15.03
C LEU A 109 12.18 -5.39 16.17
N GLY A 110 13.26 -4.61 16.13
CA GLY A 110 14.32 -4.60 17.13
C GLY A 110 15.26 -5.80 17.03
N VAL A 111 15.25 -6.48 15.88
CA VAL A 111 16.10 -7.66 15.60
C VAL A 111 17.22 -7.36 14.59
N TYR A 112 17.36 -6.09 14.21
CA TYR A 112 18.45 -5.55 13.39
C TYR A 112 18.79 -4.14 13.88
N GLU A 113 20.05 -3.73 13.76
CA GLU A 113 20.48 -2.41 14.19
C GLU A 113 20.17 -1.36 13.12
N TRP A 114 19.61 -0.22 13.52
CA TRP A 114 19.32 0.90 12.60
C TRP A 114 20.55 1.40 11.85
N ASP A 115 21.74 1.29 12.43
CA ASP A 115 23.00 1.69 11.79
C ASP A 115 23.41 0.76 10.63
N GLY A 116 22.81 -0.44 10.52
CA GLY A 116 22.97 -1.33 9.38
C GLY A 116 22.03 -1.02 8.19
N SER A 117 21.07 -0.11 8.38
CA SER A 117 20.16 0.36 7.33
C SER A 117 20.74 1.58 6.61
N ASN A 118 20.49 1.67 5.30
CA ASN A 118 20.80 2.90 4.56
C ASN A 118 20.02 4.09 5.18
N PRO A 119 20.64 5.27 5.32
CA PRO A 119 19.97 6.42 5.93
C PRO A 119 18.72 6.85 5.15
N MET A 120 17.63 7.11 5.88
CA MET A 120 16.38 7.68 5.34
C MET A 120 16.07 9.01 6.04
N PRO A 121 16.90 10.06 5.85
CA PRO A 121 16.85 11.27 6.66
C PRO A 121 15.51 12.01 6.54
N PRO A 122 14.81 12.32 7.65
CA PRO A 122 13.56 13.09 7.62
C PRO A 122 13.76 14.53 7.11
N GLU A 123 14.99 15.07 7.17
CA GLU A 123 15.34 16.40 6.64
C GLU A 123 15.08 16.52 5.14
N PHE A 124 15.10 15.40 4.41
CA PHE A 124 14.80 15.34 2.98
C PHE A 124 13.42 15.91 2.63
N TRP A 125 12.47 15.83 3.55
CA TRP A 125 11.09 16.31 3.40
C TRP A 125 10.93 17.82 3.60
N VAL A 126 11.95 18.49 4.13
CA VAL A 126 11.94 19.94 4.42
C VAL A 126 12.59 20.76 3.30
N PHE A 127 13.17 20.09 2.29
CA PHE A 127 13.80 20.81 1.19
C PHE A 127 12.81 21.70 0.44
N PRO A 128 13.26 22.85 -0.10
CA PRO A 128 12.44 23.64 -0.99
C PRO A 128 12.02 22.85 -2.25
N THR A 129 10.76 22.97 -2.68
CA THR A 129 10.22 22.26 -3.87
C THR A 129 10.97 22.53 -5.17
N ILE A 130 11.77 23.60 -5.23
CA ILE A 130 12.66 23.91 -6.36
C ILE A 130 13.77 22.85 -6.54
N PHE A 131 14.19 22.15 -5.47
CA PHE A 131 15.25 21.15 -5.56
C PHE A 131 14.86 19.99 -6.49
N PRO A 132 15.74 19.54 -7.41
CA PRO A 132 15.39 18.51 -8.39
C PRO A 132 14.95 17.17 -7.79
N MET A 133 15.49 16.81 -6.62
CA MET A 133 15.20 15.54 -5.92
C MET A 133 14.09 15.68 -4.86
N HIS A 134 13.32 16.78 -4.86
CA HIS A 134 12.30 17.00 -3.83
C HIS A 134 11.21 15.90 -3.85
N PRO A 135 10.76 15.35 -2.71
CA PRO A 135 9.77 14.26 -2.64
C PRO A 135 8.46 14.50 -3.40
N ALA A 136 8.00 15.75 -3.50
CA ALA A 136 6.82 16.12 -4.31
C ALA A 136 6.95 15.83 -5.82
N LYS A 137 8.17 15.54 -6.30
CA LYS A 137 8.43 15.14 -7.69
C LYS A 137 8.57 13.63 -7.83
N MET A 138 8.57 12.89 -6.72
CA MET A 138 8.63 11.44 -6.73
C MET A 138 7.25 10.85 -6.89
N PHE A 139 7.22 9.65 -7.48
CA PHE A 139 6.04 8.81 -7.59
C PHE A 139 5.31 8.71 -6.25
N CYS A 140 3.98 8.76 -6.27
CA CYS A 140 3.18 8.84 -5.05
C CYS A 140 3.41 7.66 -4.11
N TYR A 141 3.47 6.42 -4.60
CA TYR A 141 3.70 5.25 -3.74
C TYR A 141 5.11 5.22 -3.15
N CYS A 142 6.13 5.66 -3.91
CA CYS A 142 7.47 5.82 -3.37
C CYS A 142 7.47 6.84 -2.23
N ARG A 143 6.87 8.02 -2.46
CA ARG A 143 6.75 9.08 -1.45
C ARG A 143 6.01 8.58 -0.20
N LEU A 144 4.86 7.95 -0.37
CA LEU A 144 4.04 7.51 0.75
C LEU A 144 4.65 6.35 1.53
N THR A 145 5.49 5.53 0.90
CA THR A 145 6.25 4.49 1.59
C THR A 145 7.41 5.09 2.38
N TYR A 146 8.22 5.96 1.76
CA TYR A 146 9.42 6.50 2.38
C TYR A 146 9.13 7.57 3.44
N MET A 147 7.98 8.26 3.40
CA MET A 147 7.62 9.27 4.40
C MET A 147 7.56 8.71 5.83
N PRO A 148 6.72 7.69 6.13
CA PRO A 148 6.70 7.10 7.46
C PRO A 148 7.97 6.30 7.77
N MET A 149 8.65 5.70 6.77
CA MET A 149 9.97 5.07 7.01
C MET A 149 11.01 6.10 7.48
N SER A 150 11.09 7.27 6.85
CA SER A 150 11.96 8.37 7.26
C SER A 150 11.61 8.89 8.66
N TYR A 151 10.32 8.98 8.97
CA TYR A 151 9.84 9.37 10.30
C TYR A 151 10.35 8.39 11.37
N LEU A 152 10.11 7.09 11.18
CA LEU A 152 10.52 6.04 12.09
C LEU A 152 12.05 5.94 12.19
N TYR A 153 12.78 6.14 11.08
CA TYR A 153 14.24 6.20 11.07
C TYR A 153 14.78 7.39 11.88
N GLY A 154 14.14 8.56 11.79
CA GLY A 154 14.50 9.74 12.56
C GLY A 154 14.28 9.57 14.07
N LYS A 155 13.18 8.90 14.46
CA LYS A 155 12.89 8.58 15.87
C LYS A 155 13.67 7.39 16.43
N ARG A 156 14.11 6.44 15.60
CA ARG A 156 14.89 5.23 15.96
C ARG A 156 14.26 4.24 16.95
N ASP A 157 12.94 4.26 17.18
CA ASP A 157 12.38 3.71 18.43
C ASP A 157 11.15 2.76 18.38
N PHE A 158 10.91 1.82 17.43
CA PHE A 158 9.61 1.07 17.47
C PHE A 158 9.61 -0.32 16.91
N VAL A 159 8.77 -1.22 17.47
CA VAL A 159 8.40 -2.58 17.01
C VAL A 159 6.94 -2.59 16.50
N LEU A 160 6.66 -3.03 15.24
CA LEU A 160 5.42 -3.61 14.63
C LEU A 160 5.33 -3.36 13.07
N THR A 161 4.45 -4.06 12.31
CA THR A 161 4.63 -4.53 10.88
C THR A 161 3.90 -3.80 9.70
N GLN A 162 4.03 -4.31 8.45
CA GLN A 162 3.91 -3.76 7.04
C GLN A 162 2.55 -3.47 6.43
N LEU A 163 2.30 -2.64 5.37
CA LEU A 163 3.03 -1.82 4.36
C LEU A 163 2.17 -0.53 4.07
N GLU A 164 2.76 0.66 3.90
CA GLU A 164 2.14 2.01 3.86
C GLU A 164 1.12 2.31 4.98
N GLN A 165 -0.10 1.76 4.93
CA GLN A 165 -1.12 2.01 5.96
C GLN A 165 -0.65 1.58 7.36
N PRO A 166 0.00 0.42 7.56
CA PRO A 166 0.54 0.04 8.85
C PRO A 166 1.78 0.81 9.28
N LEU A 167 2.59 1.34 8.35
CA LEU A 167 3.69 2.27 8.70
C LEU A 167 3.14 3.60 9.23
N CYS A 168 2.12 4.15 8.56
CA CYS A 168 1.40 5.35 9.04
C CYS A 168 0.65 5.08 10.35
N MET A 169 -0.01 3.92 10.48
CA MET A 169 -0.66 3.50 11.72
C MET A 169 0.34 3.39 12.86
N LEU A 170 1.51 2.79 12.61
CA LEU A 170 2.59 2.70 13.58
C LEU A 170 3.04 4.10 13.97
N ALA A 171 3.34 4.99 13.02
CA ALA A 171 3.72 6.37 13.31
C ALA A 171 2.64 7.12 14.14
N CYS A 172 1.35 6.92 13.88
CA CYS A 172 0.29 7.48 14.71
C CYS A 172 0.25 6.87 16.12
N TRP A 173 0.50 5.57 16.25
CA TRP A 173 0.59 4.88 17.54
C TRP A 173 1.78 5.34 18.35
N VAL A 174 2.93 5.56 17.70
CA VAL A 174 4.13 6.14 18.31
C VAL A 174 3.84 7.48 18.98
N GLU A 175 3.11 8.34 18.27
CA GLU A 175 2.83 9.69 18.76
C GLU A 175 1.75 9.71 19.83
N ASP A 176 0.67 8.96 19.63
CA ASP A 176 -0.39 8.83 20.63
C ASP A 176 -1.10 7.48 20.49
N PRO A 177 -0.75 6.48 21.33
CA PRO A 177 -1.39 5.17 21.33
C PRO A 177 -2.90 5.21 21.61
N ASN A 178 -3.39 6.28 22.23
CA ASN A 178 -4.81 6.47 22.56
C ASN A 178 -5.50 7.48 21.64
N GLY A 179 -4.77 8.02 20.67
CA GLY A 179 -5.21 9.08 19.78
C GLY A 179 -6.26 8.63 18.78
N ASP A 180 -7.11 9.57 18.35
CA ASP A 180 -8.16 9.30 17.38
C ASP A 180 -7.61 8.87 16.02
N ALA A 181 -6.42 9.34 15.64
CA ALA A 181 -5.76 8.96 14.40
C ALA A 181 -5.39 7.47 14.38
N PHE A 182 -4.78 6.95 15.46
CA PHE A 182 -4.48 5.53 15.60
C PHE A 182 -5.75 4.68 15.59
N LYS A 183 -6.78 5.06 16.35
CA LYS A 183 -8.06 4.35 16.37
C LYS A 183 -8.72 4.25 15.00
N LYS A 184 -8.66 5.33 14.21
CA LYS A 184 -9.18 5.34 12.83
C LYS A 184 -8.38 4.41 11.92
N HIS A 185 -7.06 4.36 12.04
CA HIS A 185 -6.24 3.40 11.31
C HIS A 185 -6.55 1.96 11.71
N LEU A 186 -6.65 1.68 13.01
CA LEU A 186 -6.95 0.35 13.52
C LEU A 186 -8.30 -0.16 13.02
N ALA A 187 -9.32 0.71 12.96
CA ALA A 187 -10.63 0.36 12.43
C ALA A 187 -10.62 -0.03 10.93
N ARG A 188 -9.60 0.38 10.18
CA ARG A 188 -9.45 0.13 8.73
C ARG A 188 -8.59 -1.09 8.41
N VAL A 189 -7.95 -1.74 9.40
CA VAL A 189 -7.13 -2.94 9.17
C VAL A 189 -7.94 -4.04 8.48
N ALA A 190 -9.21 -4.22 8.87
CA ALA A 190 -10.08 -5.23 8.29
C ALA A 190 -10.36 -5.01 6.79
N ASP A 191 -10.30 -3.77 6.30
CA ASP A 191 -10.54 -3.44 4.89
C ASP A 191 -9.47 -4.05 3.97
N TYR A 192 -8.29 -4.35 4.51
CA TYR A 192 -7.18 -4.99 3.80
C TYR A 192 -7.13 -6.51 4.00
N VAL A 193 -8.01 -7.10 4.82
CA VAL A 193 -8.00 -8.55 5.07
C VAL A 193 -8.98 -9.24 4.13
N TRP A 194 -8.51 -10.23 3.39
CA TRP A 194 -9.31 -11.05 2.48
C TRP A 194 -9.30 -12.51 2.88
N VAL A 195 -10.48 -13.14 2.87
CA VAL A 195 -10.63 -14.58 3.07
C VAL A 195 -10.83 -15.23 1.70
N GLY A 196 -9.78 -15.85 1.18
CA GLY A 196 -9.81 -16.65 -0.04
C GLY A 196 -10.00 -18.15 0.25
N GLU A 197 -10.14 -18.93 -0.82
CA GLU A 197 -10.20 -20.41 -0.73
C GLU A 197 -8.95 -21.02 -0.09
N ASP A 198 -7.82 -20.33 -0.23
CA ASP A 198 -6.50 -20.68 0.30
C ASP A 198 -6.23 -20.12 1.71
N GLY A 199 -7.14 -19.29 2.24
CA GLY A 199 -7.08 -18.74 3.60
C GLY A 199 -7.04 -17.21 3.64
N ILE A 200 -6.59 -16.69 4.79
CA ILE A 200 -6.62 -15.26 5.08
C ILE A 200 -5.34 -14.59 4.57
N LYS A 201 -5.49 -13.61 3.66
CA LYS A 201 -4.39 -12.81 3.09
C LYS A 201 -4.62 -11.32 3.31
N MET A 202 -3.55 -10.55 3.22
CA MET A 202 -3.60 -9.09 3.23
C MET A 202 -3.52 -8.56 1.80
N GLN A 203 -4.49 -7.74 1.41
CA GLN A 203 -4.51 -7.01 0.14
C GLN A 203 -3.77 -5.68 0.31
N SER A 204 -3.21 -5.16 -0.78
CA SER A 204 -2.72 -3.78 -0.81
C SER A 204 -3.87 -2.79 -0.74
N PHE A 205 -4.97 -3.07 -1.45
CA PHE A 205 -6.30 -2.47 -1.40
C PHE A 205 -7.19 -3.34 -2.32
N GLY A 206 -8.51 -3.18 -2.27
CA GLY A 206 -9.40 -3.90 -3.18
C GLY A 206 -9.38 -3.34 -4.62
N SER A 207 -9.95 -4.07 -5.58
CA SER A 207 -10.07 -3.71 -7.00
C SER A 207 -11.51 -3.40 -7.42
N GLN A 208 -12.38 -3.02 -6.49
CA GLN A 208 -13.83 -3.07 -6.67
C GLN A 208 -14.32 -2.19 -7.83
N VAL A 209 -13.84 -0.94 -7.93
CA VAL A 209 -14.21 -0.02 -9.02
C VAL A 209 -13.58 -0.46 -10.34
N TRP A 210 -12.30 -0.84 -10.32
CA TRP A 210 -11.61 -1.35 -11.51
C TRP A 210 -12.36 -2.54 -12.13
N ASP A 211 -12.57 -3.60 -11.36
CA ASP A 211 -13.22 -4.82 -11.82
C ASP A 211 -14.66 -4.56 -12.26
N THR A 212 -15.43 -3.79 -11.47
CA THR A 212 -16.81 -3.48 -11.81
C THR A 212 -16.89 -2.70 -13.12
N SER A 213 -15.99 -1.74 -13.35
CA SER A 213 -15.99 -0.96 -14.58
C SER A 213 -15.71 -1.84 -15.81
N LEU A 214 -14.75 -2.75 -15.75
CA LEU A 214 -14.41 -3.64 -16.87
C LEU A 214 -15.48 -4.71 -17.10
N VAL A 215 -16.01 -5.31 -16.03
CA VAL A 215 -17.07 -6.32 -16.11
C VAL A 215 -18.34 -5.72 -16.72
N LEU A 216 -18.75 -4.51 -16.31
CA LEU A 216 -19.94 -3.87 -16.88
C LEU A 216 -19.79 -3.58 -18.37
N GLN A 217 -18.59 -3.17 -18.83
CA GLN A 217 -18.33 -3.03 -20.26
C GLN A 217 -18.45 -4.37 -20.99
N GLY A 218 -17.92 -5.45 -20.43
CA GLY A 218 -18.06 -6.80 -20.98
C GLY A 218 -19.52 -7.26 -21.04
N LEU A 219 -20.29 -7.01 -19.98
CA LEU A 219 -21.71 -7.34 -19.90
C LEU A 219 -22.54 -6.55 -20.92
N ILE A 220 -22.27 -5.26 -21.10
CA ILE A 220 -22.89 -4.44 -22.15
C ILE A 220 -22.54 -5.00 -23.53
N ALA A 221 -21.27 -5.35 -23.75
CA ALA A 221 -20.81 -5.90 -25.02
C ALA A 221 -21.41 -7.28 -25.36
N SER A 222 -21.89 -8.03 -24.36
CA SER A 222 -22.57 -9.32 -24.58
C SER A 222 -23.94 -9.19 -25.28
N ASN A 223 -24.52 -7.98 -25.29
CA ASN A 223 -25.85 -7.70 -25.85
C ASN A 223 -27.00 -8.52 -25.20
N LEU A 224 -26.83 -8.91 -23.93
CA LEU A 224 -27.83 -9.63 -23.14
C LEU A 224 -28.62 -8.71 -22.19
N SER A 225 -28.67 -7.40 -22.45
CA SER A 225 -29.19 -6.40 -21.51
C SER A 225 -30.64 -6.64 -21.06
N ASP A 226 -31.45 -7.30 -21.89
CA ASP A 226 -32.83 -7.67 -21.55
C ASP A 226 -32.91 -8.78 -20.48
N GLU A 227 -31.87 -9.60 -20.35
CA GLU A 227 -31.79 -10.69 -19.37
C GLU A 227 -31.11 -10.24 -18.07
N ILE A 228 -30.15 -9.31 -18.16
CA ILE A 228 -29.32 -8.87 -17.03
C ILE A 228 -29.57 -7.43 -16.59
N GLY A 229 -30.70 -6.83 -16.98
CA GLY A 229 -31.07 -5.45 -16.65
C GLY A 229 -30.90 -5.07 -15.17
N PRO A 230 -31.39 -5.87 -14.20
CA PRO A 230 -31.18 -5.60 -12.78
C PRO A 230 -29.70 -5.53 -12.37
N THR A 231 -28.87 -6.45 -12.87
CA THR A 231 -27.42 -6.46 -12.61
C THR A 231 -26.75 -5.21 -13.18
N LEU A 232 -27.11 -4.83 -14.41
CA LEU A 232 -26.59 -3.61 -15.04
C LEU A 232 -26.98 -2.35 -14.28
N LYS A 233 -28.21 -2.27 -13.76
CA LYS A 233 -28.69 -1.15 -12.95
C LYS A 233 -27.93 -1.03 -11.63
N GLU A 234 -27.71 -2.14 -10.93
CA GLU A 234 -26.93 -2.13 -9.69
C GLU A 234 -25.48 -1.76 -9.93
N GLY A 235 -24.85 -2.30 -10.98
CA GLY A 235 -23.50 -1.89 -11.38
C GLY A 235 -23.40 -0.41 -11.73
N HIS A 236 -24.37 0.13 -12.47
CA HIS A 236 -24.43 1.55 -12.79
C HIS A 236 -24.60 2.41 -11.52
N ASN A 237 -25.44 1.99 -10.57
CA ASN A 237 -25.59 2.66 -9.27
C ASN A 237 -24.30 2.63 -8.46
N PHE A 238 -23.61 1.49 -8.42
CA PHE A 238 -22.31 1.36 -7.77
C PHE A 238 -21.30 2.35 -8.36
N ILE A 239 -21.09 2.34 -9.68
CA ILE A 239 -20.14 3.26 -10.33
C ILE A 239 -20.49 4.72 -10.04
N LYS A 240 -21.77 5.12 -10.12
CA LYS A 240 -22.19 6.50 -9.79
C LYS A 240 -21.90 6.88 -8.34
N ASN A 241 -22.10 5.96 -7.40
CA ASN A 241 -21.91 6.21 -5.98
C ASN A 241 -20.42 6.20 -5.58
N SER A 242 -19.59 5.47 -6.33
CA SER A 242 -18.15 5.35 -6.10
C SER A 242 -17.35 6.56 -6.60
N GLN A 243 -17.97 7.50 -7.34
CA GLN A 243 -17.27 8.71 -7.78
C GLN A 243 -16.84 9.57 -6.57
N VAL A 244 -15.58 9.99 -6.58
CA VAL A 244 -15.02 10.94 -5.62
C VAL A 244 -15.66 12.32 -5.87
N THR A 245 -16.38 12.84 -4.87
CA THR A 245 -17.18 14.07 -5.02
C THR A 245 -16.47 15.33 -4.57
N GLU A 246 -15.41 15.20 -3.77
CA GLU A 246 -14.65 16.32 -3.21
C GLU A 246 -13.15 16.04 -3.29
N ASN A 247 -12.34 17.10 -3.38
CA ASN A 247 -10.90 16.99 -3.25
C ASN A 247 -10.51 16.62 -1.81
N PRO A 248 -9.26 16.16 -1.56
CA PRO A 248 -8.82 15.88 -0.19
C PRO A 248 -8.96 17.15 0.68
N PRO A 249 -9.28 16.97 1.98
CA PRO A 249 -9.53 18.09 2.87
C PRO A 249 -8.27 18.96 3.10
N GLY A 250 -8.48 20.22 3.46
CA GLY A 250 -7.40 21.16 3.75
C GLY A 250 -6.65 21.61 2.49
N ASP A 251 -5.40 22.04 2.70
CA ASP A 251 -4.51 22.43 1.59
C ASP A 251 -3.81 21.19 1.00
N PHE A 252 -4.58 20.38 0.28
CA PHE A 252 -4.08 19.12 -0.28
C PHE A 252 -2.90 19.31 -1.25
N LYS A 253 -2.77 20.50 -1.87
CA LYS A 253 -1.66 20.81 -2.78
C LYS A 253 -0.33 20.94 -2.03
N SER A 254 -0.31 21.54 -0.84
CA SER A 254 0.91 21.57 -0.01
C SER A 254 1.26 20.21 0.57
N MET A 255 0.29 19.28 0.62
CA MET A 255 0.50 17.86 0.92
C MET A 255 0.83 17.01 -0.33
N PHE A 256 1.15 17.67 -1.45
CA PHE A 256 1.53 17.04 -2.72
C PHE A 256 0.49 16.06 -3.26
N ARG A 257 -0.79 16.30 -2.99
CA ARG A 257 -1.90 15.55 -3.59
C ARG A 257 -2.36 16.24 -4.88
N HIS A 258 -2.74 15.44 -5.86
CA HIS A 258 -3.42 15.92 -7.04
C HIS A 258 -4.92 16.12 -6.81
N ILE A 259 -5.61 16.79 -7.75
CA ILE A 259 -7.07 16.92 -7.71
C ILE A 259 -7.72 15.55 -7.86
N SER A 260 -8.76 15.27 -7.08
CA SER A 260 -9.49 13.99 -7.11
C SER A 260 -11.00 14.15 -7.30
N LYS A 261 -11.54 15.36 -7.17
CA LYS A 261 -12.96 15.62 -7.42
C LYS A 261 -13.35 15.25 -8.85
N GLY A 262 -14.33 14.38 -9.00
CA GLY A 262 -14.81 13.85 -10.29
C GLY A 262 -14.15 12.56 -10.73
N SER A 263 -13.12 12.10 -10.01
CA SER A 263 -12.39 10.87 -10.35
C SER A 263 -13.06 9.60 -9.83
N TRP A 264 -12.54 8.47 -10.29
CA TRP A 264 -12.67 7.17 -9.64
C TRP A 264 -11.30 6.69 -9.17
N THR A 265 -11.31 5.95 -8.06
CA THR A 265 -10.14 5.26 -7.52
C THR A 265 -10.11 3.83 -8.06
N PHE A 266 -9.03 3.10 -7.78
CA PHE A 266 -8.95 1.67 -8.11
C PHE A 266 -9.92 0.81 -7.28
N SER A 267 -10.07 1.15 -5.99
CA SER A 267 -10.82 0.37 -5.00
C SER A 267 -12.25 0.90 -4.81
N ASP A 268 -12.39 1.94 -3.99
CA ASP A 268 -13.63 2.51 -3.50
C ASP A 268 -13.48 4.02 -3.25
N LYS A 269 -14.60 4.69 -2.99
CA LYS A 269 -14.63 6.14 -2.81
C LYS A 269 -13.83 6.63 -1.60
N ASP A 270 -13.79 5.87 -0.51
CA ASP A 270 -13.14 6.28 0.74
C ASP A 270 -11.62 6.29 0.60
N HIS A 271 -11.06 5.44 -0.26
CA HIS A 271 -9.65 5.48 -0.63
C HIS A 271 -9.25 6.88 -1.16
N GLY A 272 -10.13 7.53 -1.93
CA GLY A 272 -10.00 8.92 -2.36
C GLY A 272 -8.77 9.25 -3.21
N TRP A 273 -7.97 8.25 -3.61
CA TRP A 273 -6.80 8.41 -4.46
C TRP A 273 -7.18 8.15 -5.92
N GLN A 274 -7.18 9.23 -6.70
CA GLN A 274 -7.64 9.23 -8.09
C GLN A 274 -6.70 8.44 -9.00
N VAL A 275 -7.23 7.76 -10.01
CA VAL A 275 -6.42 7.09 -11.06
C VAL A 275 -6.99 7.43 -12.44
N SER A 276 -6.12 7.75 -13.40
CA SER A 276 -6.53 8.16 -14.74
C SER A 276 -7.31 7.08 -15.48
N ASP A 277 -6.80 5.85 -15.52
CA ASP A 277 -7.43 4.72 -16.18
C ASP A 277 -8.75 4.30 -15.51
N CYS A 278 -8.78 4.22 -14.18
CA CYS A 278 -9.99 3.92 -13.41
C CYS A 278 -11.06 4.99 -13.67
N THR A 279 -10.66 6.26 -13.73
CA THR A 279 -11.53 7.37 -14.07
C THR A 279 -12.05 7.28 -15.50
N ALA A 280 -11.18 6.96 -16.47
CA ALA A 280 -11.55 6.83 -17.87
C ALA A 280 -12.53 5.67 -18.10
N GLU A 281 -12.25 4.48 -17.56
CA GLU A 281 -13.09 3.29 -17.72
C GLU A 281 -14.43 3.45 -16.99
N SER A 282 -14.44 4.03 -15.79
CA SER A 282 -15.68 4.30 -15.06
C SER A 282 -16.52 5.39 -15.74
N MET A 283 -15.89 6.45 -16.27
CA MET A 283 -16.58 7.48 -17.05
C MET A 283 -17.18 6.89 -18.33
N LYS A 284 -16.44 6.02 -19.02
CA LYS A 284 -16.90 5.31 -20.22
C LYS A 284 -18.10 4.42 -19.90
N CYS A 285 -18.11 3.70 -18.79
CA CYS A 285 -19.29 2.98 -18.31
C CYS A 285 -20.51 3.90 -18.17
N CYS A 286 -20.37 5.04 -17.48
CA CYS A 286 -21.46 6.00 -17.32
C CYS A 286 -21.98 6.53 -18.67
N LEU A 287 -21.09 6.74 -19.65
CA LEU A 287 -21.46 7.14 -21.00
C LEU A 287 -22.21 6.03 -21.74
N LEU A 288 -21.77 4.78 -21.65
CA LEU A 288 -22.46 3.62 -22.25
C LEU A 288 -23.87 3.47 -21.67
N PHE A 289 -24.02 3.51 -20.34
CA PHE A 289 -25.33 3.45 -19.68
C PHE A 289 -26.23 4.61 -20.07
N SER A 290 -25.67 5.79 -20.37
CA SER A 290 -26.46 6.94 -20.81
C SER A 290 -27.16 6.74 -22.17
N MET A 291 -26.72 5.77 -22.97
CA MET A 291 -27.32 5.41 -24.26
C MET A 291 -28.40 4.32 -24.14
N MET A 292 -28.56 3.73 -22.95
CA MET A 292 -29.52 2.66 -22.71
C MET A 292 -30.85 3.20 -22.12
N PRO A 293 -31.96 2.45 -22.21
CA PRO A 293 -33.22 2.86 -21.59
C PRO A 293 -33.12 2.98 -20.06
N ALA A 294 -33.54 4.11 -19.50
CA ALA A 294 -33.48 4.37 -18.06
C ALA A 294 -34.33 3.38 -17.24
N GLN A 295 -35.36 2.80 -17.85
CA GLN A 295 -36.18 1.75 -17.23
C GLN A 295 -35.36 0.48 -16.93
N VAL A 296 -34.32 0.22 -17.72
CA VAL A 296 -33.43 -0.94 -17.58
C VAL A 296 -32.28 -0.62 -16.63
N VAL A 297 -31.56 0.48 -16.88
CA VAL A 297 -30.27 0.76 -16.20
C VAL A 297 -30.33 1.88 -15.17
N GLY A 298 -31.52 2.43 -14.91
CA GLY A 298 -31.72 3.56 -13.99
C GLY A 298 -31.33 4.92 -14.57
N GLU A 299 -31.39 5.94 -13.71
CA GLU A 299 -31.13 7.32 -14.10
C GLU A 299 -29.68 7.53 -14.51
N LYS A 300 -29.50 8.37 -15.54
CA LYS A 300 -28.19 8.74 -16.08
C LYS A 300 -27.39 9.55 -15.06
N MET A 301 -26.07 9.49 -15.16
CA MET A 301 -25.19 10.37 -14.39
C MET A 301 -25.40 11.84 -14.80
N GLU A 302 -25.38 12.74 -13.83
CA GLU A 302 -25.49 14.18 -14.09
C GLU A 302 -24.31 14.68 -14.96
N PRO A 303 -24.55 15.46 -16.02
CA PRO A 303 -23.48 15.93 -16.91
C PRO A 303 -22.34 16.68 -16.20
N LYS A 304 -22.67 17.44 -15.14
CA LYS A 304 -21.66 18.15 -14.34
C LYS A 304 -20.62 17.20 -13.75
N LYS A 305 -21.03 16.03 -13.27
CA LYS A 305 -20.13 15.04 -12.70
C LYS A 305 -19.19 14.43 -13.74
N LEU A 306 -19.64 14.32 -15.00
CA LEU A 306 -18.80 13.89 -16.12
C LEU A 306 -17.78 14.98 -16.49
N TYR A 307 -18.16 16.26 -16.44
CA TYR A 307 -17.22 17.36 -16.63
C TYR A 307 -16.12 17.40 -15.56
N ASP A 308 -16.47 17.10 -14.30
CA ASP A 308 -15.49 16.97 -13.24
C ASP A 308 -14.49 15.83 -13.54
N SER A 309 -14.94 14.70 -14.08
CA SER A 309 -14.06 13.61 -14.53
C SER A 309 -13.12 14.01 -15.66
N VAL A 310 -13.66 14.72 -16.67
CA VAL A 310 -12.86 15.25 -17.78
C VAL A 310 -11.78 16.21 -17.27
N ASN A 311 -12.09 17.06 -16.28
CA ASN A 311 -11.11 17.96 -15.68
C ASN A 311 -9.93 17.20 -15.05
N VAL A 312 -10.20 16.08 -14.37
CA VAL A 312 -9.14 15.24 -13.79
C VAL A 312 -8.27 14.64 -14.91
N LEU A 313 -8.87 14.00 -15.91
CA LEU A 313 -8.13 13.38 -17.01
C LEU A 313 -7.26 14.39 -17.77
N LEU A 314 -7.80 15.56 -18.11
CA LEU A 314 -7.05 16.62 -18.80
C LEU A 314 -5.93 17.20 -17.93
N SER A 315 -6.08 17.19 -16.61
CA SER A 315 -5.02 17.66 -15.70
C SER A 315 -3.82 16.72 -15.59
N LEU A 316 -3.99 15.45 -15.98
CA LEU A 316 -2.95 14.42 -16.01
C LEU A 316 -2.28 14.27 -17.37
N GLN A 317 -2.87 14.87 -18.42
CA GLN A 317 -2.30 14.82 -19.76
C GLN A 317 -1.01 15.62 -19.83
N SER A 318 0.01 14.98 -20.39
CA SER A 318 1.32 15.59 -20.59
C SER A 318 1.47 16.27 -21.94
N LYS A 319 2.61 16.93 -22.13
CA LYS A 319 2.95 17.60 -23.37
C LYS A 319 3.10 16.64 -24.57
N ASN A 320 3.42 15.38 -24.33
CA ASN A 320 3.53 14.37 -25.40
C ASN A 320 2.15 13.77 -25.76
N GLY A 321 1.10 14.09 -24.99
CA GLY A 321 -0.26 13.59 -25.17
C GLY A 321 -0.61 12.35 -24.33
N GLY A 322 0.38 11.70 -23.71
CA GLY A 322 0.24 10.61 -22.75
C GLY A 322 -0.40 11.05 -21.44
N LEU A 323 -0.91 10.08 -20.69
CA LEU A 323 -1.55 10.29 -19.39
C LEU A 323 -0.88 9.36 -18.38
N SER A 324 -0.38 9.93 -17.30
CA SER A 324 0.11 9.17 -16.16
C SER A 324 -1.05 8.59 -15.33
N ALA A 325 -0.74 7.64 -14.46
CA ALA A 325 -1.75 6.96 -13.65
C ALA A 325 -2.26 7.85 -12.50
N TRP A 326 -1.37 8.41 -11.69
CA TRP A 326 -1.76 8.99 -10.39
C TRP A 326 -1.54 10.49 -10.25
N GLU A 327 -0.44 11.02 -10.76
CA GLU A 327 -0.07 12.44 -10.66
C GLU A 327 0.59 12.88 -11.97
N PRO A 328 0.57 14.18 -12.35
CA PRO A 328 1.21 14.59 -13.61
C PRO A 328 2.68 14.23 -13.63
N ALA A 329 3.14 13.49 -14.65
CA ALA A 329 4.56 13.22 -14.77
C ALA A 329 5.31 14.49 -15.18
N GLY A 330 6.41 14.76 -14.49
CA GLY A 330 7.22 15.96 -14.73
C GLY A 330 8.63 15.88 -14.16
N ALA A 331 8.94 14.75 -13.54
CA ALA A 331 10.23 14.46 -12.97
C ALA A 331 11.19 13.98 -14.07
N ARG A 332 12.50 14.17 -13.86
CA ARG A 332 13.50 13.81 -14.85
C ARG A 332 13.90 12.35 -14.67
N LEU A 333 14.06 11.61 -15.78
CA LEU A 333 14.39 10.18 -15.79
C LEU A 333 15.63 9.82 -14.96
N TRP A 334 16.64 10.69 -14.87
CA TRP A 334 17.84 10.42 -14.06
C TRP A 334 17.54 10.23 -12.56
N LEU A 335 16.37 10.67 -12.07
CA LEU A 335 15.95 10.40 -10.69
C LEU A 335 15.79 8.89 -10.42
N GLU A 336 15.51 8.08 -11.43
CA GLU A 336 15.49 6.62 -11.29
C GLU A 336 16.87 6.04 -10.94
N TRP A 337 17.96 6.74 -11.23
CA TRP A 337 19.31 6.33 -10.77
C TRP A 337 19.45 6.42 -9.25
N LEU A 338 18.52 7.08 -8.57
CA LEU A 338 18.45 7.17 -7.12
C LEU A 338 17.50 6.13 -6.51
N ASN A 339 16.97 5.19 -7.31
CA ASN A 339 16.10 4.15 -6.82
C ASN A 339 16.81 3.34 -5.72
N PRO A 340 16.37 3.42 -4.45
CA PRO A 340 17.00 2.71 -3.36
C PRO A 340 16.44 1.29 -3.18
N VAL A 341 15.44 0.89 -3.98
CA VAL A 341 14.77 -0.41 -3.87
C VAL A 341 15.47 -1.42 -4.76
N GLU A 342 16.01 -2.47 -4.16
CA GLU A 342 16.89 -3.42 -4.84
C GLU A 342 16.15 -4.44 -5.71
N PHE A 343 14.82 -4.50 -5.61
CA PHE A 343 13.99 -5.56 -6.21
C PHE A 343 12.79 -5.02 -7.02
N LEU A 344 12.69 -3.69 -7.19
CA LEU A 344 11.68 -3.03 -8.03
C LEU A 344 12.37 -1.99 -8.91
N GLU A 345 12.01 -1.96 -10.18
CA GLU A 345 12.45 -0.94 -11.16
C GLU A 345 11.35 0.11 -11.34
N ASP A 346 11.70 1.27 -11.91
CA ASP A 346 10.78 2.35 -12.28
C ASP A 346 9.83 2.81 -11.16
N LEU A 347 10.40 3.03 -9.97
CA LEU A 347 9.65 3.33 -8.75
C LEU A 347 9.83 4.79 -8.29
N VAL A 348 10.80 5.54 -8.80
CA VAL A 348 11.12 6.87 -8.26
C VAL A 348 10.24 7.95 -8.85
N ILE A 349 9.91 7.87 -10.13
CA ILE A 349 9.10 8.88 -10.82
C ILE A 349 7.81 8.29 -11.36
N GLU A 350 6.82 9.16 -11.57
CA GLU A 350 5.65 8.80 -12.34
C GLU A 350 6.02 8.71 -13.84
N HIS A 351 5.61 7.64 -14.49
CA HIS A 351 5.80 7.38 -15.92
C HIS A 351 4.48 7.55 -16.70
N GLU A 352 4.58 7.65 -18.03
CA GLU A 352 3.46 7.85 -18.98
C GLU A 352 3.43 6.80 -20.07
#